data_AF-F2NCR9-F1
#
_entry.id   AF-F2NCR9-F1
#
_cell.length_a   1.000
_cell.length_b   1.000
_cell.length_c   1.000
_cell.angle_alpha   90.00
_cell.angle_beta   90.00
_cell.angle_gamma   90.00
#
_symmetry.space_group_name_H-M   'P 1'
#
loop_
_entity.id
_entity.type
_entity.pdbx_description
1 polymer ?
#
loop_
_entity_poly.entity_id
_entity_poly.type
_entity_poly.pdbx_seq_one_letter_code
_entity_poly.pdbx_strand_id
1 'polypeptide(L)'
;MGLADLPQSKWGGGTGRQVILKADFDSIERAIIEAFELNYPPDLVWIDAVRVQVPSTADCRARIMMSGFPSPLHTGQMVDGSLADGRYRENSSEAVMDFGVPARFWGNEKANQWYCVYAIAGASDTSFTLKAMPVMRYASQVAQTITLRNNGDSADIGYGLISNELQSCKILVLSGASKGLVRPIIANNSDNGSGGTLTYSGSVLTMARGDWLIVLPNTNFRYLGMIFNDSSSNLLPFMKNKNSVAWGSRRLIVSGAINGYQLLDLSYYVPPLAKRLHGLATATNGYDVKAALSYDGVEPTVLVHLSPPATDFIGSRGAGQFDCQLLDGNNLYLSNENTAQQLFWAVGWEE
;
A
#
# COMPACT_ATOMS: atom_id res chain seq x y z
N MET A 1 -14.09 27.83 1.34
CA MET A 1 -15.30 27.12 0.93
C MET A 1 -16.45 27.64 1.78
N GLY A 2 -17.56 28.02 1.17
CA GLY A 2 -18.80 28.41 1.85
C GLY A 2 -19.85 27.31 1.77
N LEU A 3 -20.95 27.44 2.52
CA LEU A 3 -22.07 26.50 2.50
C LEU A 3 -22.63 26.22 1.09
N ALA A 4 -22.51 27.19 0.19
CA ALA A 4 -22.91 27.08 -1.22
C ALA A 4 -22.10 26.04 -2.03
N ASP A 5 -20.93 25.64 -1.53
CA ASP A 5 -20.06 24.66 -2.17
C ASP A 5 -20.38 23.21 -1.73
N LEU A 6 -21.23 23.03 -0.70
CA LEU A 6 -21.72 21.71 -0.28
C LEU A 6 -22.95 21.31 -1.10
N PRO A 7 -23.04 20.06 -1.59
CA PRO A 7 -24.21 19.63 -2.37
C PRO A 7 -25.50 19.84 -1.57
N GLN A 8 -26.38 20.73 -2.05
CA GLN A 8 -27.61 21.10 -1.32
C GLN A 8 -28.49 19.88 -1.04
N SER A 9 -28.46 18.86 -1.90
CA SER A 9 -29.15 17.57 -1.69
C SER A 9 -28.74 16.82 -0.42
N LYS A 10 -27.63 17.18 0.22
CA LYS A 10 -27.12 16.55 1.44
C LYS A 10 -27.61 17.22 2.72
N TRP A 11 -28.08 18.46 2.65
CA TRP A 11 -28.43 19.26 3.82
C TRP A 11 -29.66 20.16 3.64
N GLY A 12 -30.28 20.15 2.46
CA GLY A 12 -31.45 20.94 2.12
C GLY A 12 -32.33 20.26 1.06
N GLY A 13 -33.60 20.65 0.99
CA GLY A 13 -34.62 19.99 0.16
C GLY A 13 -35.17 20.82 -1.00
N GLY A 14 -34.59 21.99 -1.29
CA GLY A 14 -35.15 22.94 -2.26
C GLY A 14 -34.14 23.47 -3.27
N THR A 15 -34.64 24.06 -4.36
CA THR A 15 -33.86 24.85 -5.32
C THR A 15 -33.96 26.34 -4.96
N GLY A 16 -32.85 27.00 -4.61
CA GLY A 16 -32.79 28.45 -4.35
C GLY A 16 -32.30 28.85 -2.94
N ARG A 17 -32.50 30.14 -2.57
CA ARG A 17 -32.11 30.70 -1.25
C ARG A 17 -32.94 30.07 -0.13
N GLN A 18 -32.37 29.06 0.53
CA GLN A 18 -32.99 28.37 1.64
C GLN A 18 -32.59 29.02 2.98
N VAL A 19 -33.55 29.18 3.89
CA VAL A 19 -33.28 29.60 5.28
C VAL A 19 -32.73 28.40 6.03
N ILE A 20 -31.56 28.54 6.65
CA ILE A 20 -30.92 27.49 7.46
C ILE A 20 -31.64 27.45 8.82
N LEU A 21 -32.26 26.32 9.14
CA LEU A 21 -32.93 26.09 10.42
C LEU A 21 -31.98 25.37 11.38
N LYS A 22 -32.29 25.47 12.68
CA LYS A 22 -31.51 24.78 13.73
C LYS A 22 -31.42 23.26 13.50
N ALA A 23 -32.45 22.65 12.93
CA ALA A 23 -32.49 21.22 12.62
C ALA A 23 -31.59 20.82 11.43
N ASP A 24 -31.17 21.77 10.59
CA ASP A 24 -30.32 21.50 9.44
C ASP A 24 -28.83 21.40 9.83
N PHE A 25 -28.44 21.89 11.01
CA PHE A 25 -27.04 21.92 11.44
C PHE A 25 -26.42 20.52 11.50
N ASP A 26 -27.13 19.50 12.01
CA ASP A 26 -26.62 18.12 12.05
C ASP A 26 -26.38 17.53 10.65
N SER A 27 -27.15 17.98 9.65
CA SER A 27 -27.02 17.53 8.27
C SER A 27 -25.94 18.32 7.54
N ILE A 28 -25.83 19.62 7.80
CA ILE A 28 -24.75 20.49 7.30
C ILE A 28 -23.40 20.03 7.86
N GLU A 29 -23.31 19.77 9.16
CA GLU A 29 -22.10 19.25 9.81
C GLU A 29 -21.69 17.90 9.20
N ARG A 30 -22.64 16.97 9.02
CA ARG A 30 -22.39 15.72 8.28
C ARG A 30 -21.93 15.95 6.85
N ALA A 31 -22.50 16.91 6.14
CA ALA A 31 -22.11 17.23 4.77
C ALA A 31 -20.71 17.88 4.71
N ILE A 32 -20.34 18.71 5.68
CA ILE A 32 -19.00 19.29 5.83
C ILE A 32 -17.99 18.18 6.12
N ILE A 33 -18.25 17.33 7.10
CA ILE A 33 -17.40 16.18 7.42
C ILE A 33 -17.26 15.27 6.18
N GLU A 34 -18.33 15.05 5.44
CA GLU A 34 -18.31 14.30 4.18
C GLU A 34 -17.47 14.95 3.09
N ALA A 35 -17.55 16.27 2.92
CA ALA A 35 -16.80 17.00 1.91
C ALA A 35 -15.29 17.14 2.23
N PHE A 36 -14.93 17.16 3.52
CA PHE A 36 -13.57 17.50 3.95
C PHE A 36 -12.79 16.35 4.60
N GLU A 37 -13.44 15.51 5.40
CA GLU A 37 -12.78 14.46 6.20
C GLU A 37 -12.98 13.05 5.61
N LEU A 38 -14.07 12.78 4.89
CA LEU A 38 -14.40 11.42 4.40
C LEU A 38 -13.88 11.06 3.01
N ASN A 39 -13.17 11.95 2.32
CA ASN A 39 -12.47 11.59 1.08
C ASN A 39 -11.32 10.59 1.34
N TYR A 40 -10.74 10.62 2.54
CA TYR A 40 -9.68 9.72 2.96
C TYR A 40 -10.29 8.61 3.84
N PRO A 41 -9.89 7.34 3.64
CA PRO A 41 -10.32 6.29 4.56
C PRO A 41 -9.74 6.57 5.96
N PRO A 42 -10.39 6.13 7.05
CA PRO A 42 -9.78 6.21 8.37
C PRO A 42 -8.47 5.43 8.38
N ASP A 43 -7.47 5.96 9.11
CA ASP A 43 -6.19 5.30 9.24
C ASP A 43 -6.34 3.95 9.98
N LEU A 44 -5.54 2.97 9.55
CA LEU A 44 -5.36 1.72 10.30
C LEU A 44 -4.48 2.00 11.51
N VAL A 45 -4.91 1.53 12.67
CA VAL A 45 -4.16 1.63 13.93
C VAL A 45 -3.61 0.26 14.30
N TRP A 46 -2.31 0.19 14.56
CA TRP A 46 -1.64 -1.00 15.05
C TRP A 46 -1.95 -1.18 16.54
N ILE A 47 -2.44 -2.37 16.90
CA ILE A 47 -2.69 -2.74 18.30
C ILE A 47 -1.47 -3.49 18.85
N ASP A 48 -1.03 -4.49 18.09
CA ASP A 48 0.09 -5.37 18.45
C ASP A 48 0.68 -6.03 17.18
N ALA A 49 1.51 -7.05 17.38
CA ALA A 49 2.20 -7.78 16.32
C ALA A 49 1.28 -8.61 15.41
N VAL A 50 -0.01 -8.77 15.73
CA VAL A 50 -0.95 -9.56 14.93
C VAL A 50 -2.24 -8.82 14.60
N ARG A 51 -2.52 -7.68 15.24
CA ARG A 51 -3.81 -6.98 15.08
C ARG A 51 -3.64 -5.53 14.62
N VAL A 52 -4.50 -5.17 13.66
CA VAL A 52 -4.79 -3.79 13.29
C VAL A 52 -6.27 -3.52 13.40
N GLN A 53 -6.65 -2.26 13.55
CA GLN A 53 -8.05 -1.87 13.62
C GLN A 53 -8.36 -0.56 12.93
N VAL A 54 -9.64 -0.39 12.62
CA VAL A 54 -10.25 0.93 12.44
C VAL A 54 -10.92 1.30 13.76
N PRO A 55 -10.43 2.36 14.45
CA PRO A 55 -10.95 2.73 15.76
C PRO A 55 -12.38 3.31 15.67
N SER A 56 -13.12 3.17 16.75
CA SER A 56 -14.39 3.87 16.99
C SER A 56 -14.44 4.32 18.44
N THR A 57 -15.08 5.46 18.72
CA THR A 57 -15.38 5.92 20.08
C THR A 57 -16.89 5.95 20.30
N ALA A 58 -17.32 6.20 21.54
CA ALA A 58 -18.74 6.37 21.87
C ALA A 58 -19.38 7.52 21.07
N ASP A 59 -18.61 8.57 20.81
CA ASP A 59 -19.07 9.76 20.10
C ASP A 59 -18.80 9.72 18.59
N CYS A 60 -17.88 8.87 18.13
CA CYS A 60 -17.48 8.78 16.73
C CYS A 60 -17.40 7.31 16.26
N ARG A 61 -18.39 6.89 15.45
CA ARG A 61 -18.42 5.57 14.83
C ARG A 61 -17.35 5.45 13.75
N ALA A 62 -16.82 4.24 13.56
CA ALA A 62 -16.01 3.95 12.40
C ALA A 62 -16.90 3.99 11.15
N ARG A 63 -16.69 4.97 10.27
CA ARG A 63 -17.51 5.21 9.08
C ARG A 63 -16.64 5.15 7.82
N ILE A 64 -17.05 4.39 6.81
CA ILE A 64 -16.29 4.21 5.57
C ILE A 64 -17.21 4.27 4.35
N MET A 65 -16.87 5.09 3.35
CA MET A 65 -17.55 5.10 2.05
C MET A 65 -17.00 4.00 1.13
N MET A 66 -17.87 3.11 0.67
CA MET A 66 -17.50 2.07 -0.29
C MET A 66 -17.23 2.70 -1.65
N SER A 67 -15.96 2.71 -2.06
CA SER A 67 -15.50 3.52 -3.21
C SER A 67 -14.33 2.91 -3.98
N GLY A 68 -13.84 1.71 -3.61
CA GLY A 68 -12.84 0.98 -4.38
C GLY A 68 -11.39 1.17 -3.93
N PHE A 69 -10.46 1.00 -4.87
CA PHE A 69 -9.00 1.10 -4.69
C PHE A 69 -8.42 2.32 -5.42
N PRO A 70 -7.38 3.02 -4.92
CA PRO A 70 -6.78 4.16 -5.60
C PRO A 70 -6.25 3.81 -7.01
N SER A 71 -6.53 4.63 -8.01
CA SER A 71 -6.06 4.39 -9.37
C SER A 71 -4.53 4.51 -9.45
N PRO A 72 -3.82 3.51 -10.04
CA PRO A 72 -2.38 3.59 -10.24
C PRO A 72 -1.98 4.57 -11.36
N LEU A 73 -2.94 5.07 -12.15
CA LEU A 73 -2.70 6.00 -13.26
C LEU A 73 -3.04 7.45 -12.93
N HIS A 74 -4.04 7.68 -12.08
CA HIS A 74 -4.61 9.00 -11.88
C HIS A 74 -4.88 9.27 -10.40
N THR A 75 -4.13 10.20 -9.82
CA THR A 75 -4.31 10.63 -8.43
C THR A 75 -5.74 11.13 -8.21
N GLY A 76 -6.37 10.69 -7.11
CA GLY A 76 -7.72 11.07 -6.73
C GLY A 76 -8.84 10.29 -7.44
N GLN A 77 -8.52 9.45 -8.42
CA GLN A 77 -9.50 8.53 -9.01
C GLN A 77 -9.49 7.18 -8.28
N MET A 78 -10.65 6.54 -8.22
CA MET A 78 -10.82 5.23 -7.63
C MET A 78 -11.19 4.20 -8.72
N VAL A 79 -10.66 2.99 -8.57
CA VAL A 79 -11.01 1.80 -9.34
C VAL A 79 -11.83 0.90 -8.44
N ASP A 80 -13.13 0.85 -8.70
CA ASP A 80 -14.10 0.11 -7.90
C ASP A 80 -14.46 -1.25 -8.48
N GLY A 81 -13.92 -1.58 -9.67
CA GLY A 81 -14.34 -2.77 -10.38
C GLY A 81 -15.83 -2.78 -10.71
N SER A 82 -16.47 -1.62 -10.88
CA SER A 82 -17.92 -1.48 -11.13
C SER A 82 -18.81 -2.00 -9.99
N LEU A 83 -18.30 -1.94 -8.76
CA LEU A 83 -18.98 -2.46 -7.57
C LEU A 83 -19.16 -1.40 -6.47
N ALA A 84 -18.63 -0.18 -6.60
CA ALA A 84 -18.84 0.83 -5.56
C ALA A 84 -20.26 1.40 -5.64
N ASP A 85 -20.98 1.32 -4.54
CA ASP A 85 -22.28 1.99 -4.38
C ASP A 85 -22.18 3.42 -3.83
N GLY A 86 -20.98 3.87 -3.43
CA GLY A 86 -20.75 5.20 -2.85
C GLY A 86 -21.45 5.41 -1.50
N ARG A 87 -21.93 4.34 -0.86
CA ARG A 87 -22.66 4.42 0.41
C ARG A 87 -21.72 4.20 1.59
N TYR A 88 -22.05 4.84 2.70
CA TYR A 88 -21.34 4.65 3.96
C TYR A 88 -21.72 3.33 4.61
N ARG A 89 -20.75 2.73 5.31
CA ARG A 89 -20.92 1.64 6.26
C ARG A 89 -20.38 2.08 7.60
N GLU A 90 -21.07 1.71 8.66
CA GLU A 90 -20.77 2.16 10.01
C GLU A 90 -20.67 0.99 10.98
N ASN A 91 -19.64 1.01 11.81
CA ASN A 91 -19.53 0.11 12.95
C ASN A 91 -19.60 0.95 14.24
N SER A 92 -20.46 0.54 15.16
CA SER A 92 -20.59 1.15 16.50
C SER A 92 -19.49 0.68 17.47
N SER A 93 -18.64 -0.24 17.03
CA SER A 93 -17.48 -0.75 17.76
C SER A 93 -16.28 -0.81 16.81
N GLU A 94 -15.10 -0.98 17.39
CA GLU A 94 -13.85 -1.07 16.64
C GLU A 94 -13.93 -2.24 15.65
N ALA A 95 -13.50 -1.98 14.41
CA ALA A 95 -13.39 -3.03 13.41
C ALA A 95 -11.97 -3.58 13.48
N VAL A 96 -11.80 -4.78 14.04
CA VAL A 96 -10.49 -5.40 14.25
C VAL A 96 -10.22 -6.45 13.17
N MET A 97 -9.00 -6.43 12.65
CA MET A 97 -8.44 -7.47 11.80
C MET A 97 -7.29 -8.15 12.53
N ASP A 98 -7.40 -9.46 12.71
CA ASP A 98 -6.45 -10.29 13.43
C ASP A 98 -5.75 -11.27 12.50
N PHE A 99 -4.42 -11.19 12.42
CA PHE A 99 -3.55 -12.04 11.61
C PHE A 99 -3.57 -13.50 12.05
N GLY A 100 -3.90 -13.77 13.32
CA GLY A 100 -4.05 -15.12 13.83
C GLY A 100 -5.35 -15.80 13.41
N VAL A 101 -6.27 -15.10 12.73
CA VAL A 101 -7.59 -15.63 12.35
C VAL A 101 -7.67 -15.82 10.83
N PRO A 102 -7.58 -17.07 10.31
CA PRO A 102 -7.55 -17.34 8.87
C PRO A 102 -8.72 -16.75 8.08
N ALA A 103 -9.92 -16.67 8.68
CA ALA A 103 -11.10 -16.10 8.02
C ALA A 103 -10.95 -14.60 7.66
N ARG A 104 -9.95 -13.91 8.23
CA ARG A 104 -9.61 -12.51 7.90
C ARG A 104 -8.69 -12.38 6.70
N PHE A 105 -8.32 -13.49 6.05
CA PHE A 105 -7.49 -13.52 4.85
C PHE A 105 -8.24 -14.08 3.66
N TRP A 106 -7.83 -13.64 2.48
CA TRP A 106 -7.93 -14.50 1.31
C TRP A 106 -6.68 -15.36 1.21
N GLY A 107 -6.88 -16.67 1.10
CA GLY A 107 -5.82 -17.65 1.22
C GLY A 107 -5.21 -17.69 2.62
N ASN A 108 -3.94 -18.06 2.69
CA ASN A 108 -3.20 -18.20 3.94
C ASN A 108 -2.25 -17.02 4.17
N GLU A 109 -1.94 -16.78 5.44
CA GLU A 109 -0.85 -15.89 5.84
C GLU A 109 0.49 -16.40 5.26
N LYS A 110 1.35 -15.43 4.91
CA LYS A 110 2.69 -15.60 4.38
C LYS A 110 3.60 -14.58 5.05
N ALA A 111 4.73 -15.05 5.54
CA ALA A 111 5.81 -14.21 6.02
C ALA A 111 6.45 -13.42 4.88
N ASN A 112 7.07 -12.27 5.19
CA ASN A 112 7.68 -11.34 4.24
C ASN A 112 6.71 -10.89 3.14
N GLN A 113 5.49 -10.52 3.51
CA GLN A 113 4.41 -10.26 2.57
C GLN A 113 3.69 -8.94 2.89
N TRP A 114 3.42 -8.17 1.84
CA TRP A 114 2.52 -7.03 1.87
C TRP A 114 1.09 -7.52 1.71
N TYR A 115 0.20 -6.99 2.52
CA TYR A 115 -1.23 -7.21 2.43
C TYR A 115 -1.96 -5.89 2.20
N CYS A 116 -2.90 -5.92 1.28
CA CYS A 116 -3.88 -4.88 1.09
C CYS A 116 -5.04 -5.11 2.07
N VAL A 117 -5.35 -4.11 2.90
CA VAL A 117 -6.48 -4.19 3.83
C VAL A 117 -7.70 -3.54 3.20
N TYR A 118 -8.77 -4.32 3.08
CA TYR A 118 -10.05 -3.88 2.57
C TYR A 118 -11.09 -3.82 3.68
N ALA A 119 -11.85 -2.73 3.72
CA ALA A 119 -13.21 -2.76 4.26
C ALA A 119 -14.14 -3.36 3.21
N ILE A 120 -14.99 -4.29 3.63
CA ILE A 120 -15.86 -5.07 2.74
C ILE A 120 -17.27 -5.08 3.30
N ALA A 121 -18.24 -4.90 2.42
CA ALA A 121 -19.65 -5.00 2.73
C ALA A 121 -20.45 -5.54 1.55
N GLY A 122 -21.57 -6.21 1.82
CA GLY A 122 -22.61 -6.47 0.84
C GLY A 122 -23.38 -5.20 0.47
N ALA A 123 -24.16 -5.27 -0.61
CA ALA A 123 -24.98 -4.15 -1.08
C ALA A 123 -26.09 -3.75 -0.07
N SER A 124 -26.56 -4.69 0.75
CA SER A 124 -27.58 -4.50 1.78
C SER A 124 -27.01 -4.26 3.19
N ASP A 125 -25.71 -4.48 3.38
CA ASP A 125 -25.11 -4.39 4.70
C ASP A 125 -25.06 -2.93 5.16
N THR A 126 -25.20 -2.71 6.46
CA THR A 126 -25.06 -1.38 7.08
C THR A 126 -23.70 -1.20 7.76
N SER A 127 -23.04 -2.31 8.07
CA SER A 127 -21.70 -2.40 8.66
C SER A 127 -20.68 -2.93 7.65
N PHE A 128 -19.40 -2.84 8.00
CA PHE A 128 -18.31 -3.43 7.20
C PHE A 128 -17.45 -4.38 8.04
N THR A 129 -16.75 -5.28 7.34
CA THR A 129 -15.71 -6.13 7.94
C THR A 129 -14.36 -5.83 7.30
N LEU A 130 -13.28 -6.12 8.04
CA LEU A 130 -11.93 -6.02 7.52
C LEU A 130 -11.44 -7.38 7.02
N LYS A 131 -10.76 -7.37 5.87
CA LYS A 131 -10.09 -8.54 5.31
C LYS A 131 -8.80 -8.14 4.61
N ALA A 132 -7.76 -8.94 4.79
CA ALA A 132 -6.45 -8.75 4.17
C ALA A 132 -6.29 -9.65 2.95
N MET A 133 -5.78 -9.05 1.87
CA MET A 133 -5.48 -9.74 0.63
C MET A 133 -3.99 -9.61 0.32
N PRO A 134 -3.27 -10.71 0.02
CA PRO A 134 -1.87 -10.60 -0.34
C PRO A 134 -1.72 -9.76 -1.61
N VAL A 135 -0.78 -8.84 -1.58
CA VAL A 135 -0.33 -8.11 -2.76
C VAL A 135 0.54 -9.06 -3.58
N MET A 136 0.23 -9.24 -4.87
CA MET A 136 0.82 -10.31 -5.65
C MET A 136 1.88 -9.77 -6.62
N ARG A 137 2.92 -10.57 -6.86
CA ARG A 137 3.89 -10.32 -7.92
C ARG A 137 3.76 -11.33 -9.04
N TYR A 138 3.96 -10.85 -10.25
CA TYR A 138 3.98 -11.65 -11.46
C TYR A 138 5.32 -12.39 -11.59
N ALA A 139 5.27 -13.71 -11.82
CA ALA A 139 6.46 -14.50 -12.17
C ALA A 139 6.54 -14.72 -13.69
N SER A 140 5.48 -15.28 -14.27
CA SER A 140 5.38 -15.68 -15.67
C SER A 140 3.92 -15.85 -16.06
N GLN A 141 3.64 -16.05 -17.35
CA GLN A 141 2.29 -16.41 -17.80
C GLN A 141 2.33 -17.37 -18.98
N VAL A 142 1.27 -18.17 -19.07
CA VAL A 142 0.92 -18.95 -20.25
C VAL A 142 -0.51 -18.57 -20.62
N ALA A 143 -0.68 -17.95 -21.78
CA ALA A 143 -1.94 -17.32 -22.17
C ALA A 143 -2.46 -16.40 -21.05
N GLN A 144 -3.71 -16.57 -20.59
CA GLN A 144 -4.31 -15.79 -19.51
C GLN A 144 -4.14 -16.41 -18.11
N THR A 145 -3.17 -17.32 -17.94
CA THR A 145 -2.83 -17.87 -16.62
C THR A 145 -1.49 -17.31 -16.17
N ILE A 146 -1.51 -16.53 -15.09
CA ILE A 146 -0.33 -15.96 -14.44
C ILE A 146 0.14 -16.92 -13.34
N THR A 147 1.45 -17.17 -13.30
CA THR A 147 2.15 -17.76 -12.15
C THR A 147 2.59 -16.64 -11.22
N LEU A 148 2.37 -16.83 -9.92
CA LEU A 148 2.63 -15.83 -8.89
C LEU A 148 4.02 -16.00 -8.26
N ARG A 149 4.57 -14.89 -7.78
CA ARG A 149 5.87 -14.82 -7.13
C ARG A 149 5.81 -14.20 -5.74
N ASN A 150 6.80 -14.55 -4.92
CA ASN A 150 7.01 -13.91 -3.63
C ASN A 150 7.41 -12.44 -3.78
N ASN A 151 7.25 -11.69 -2.68
CA ASN A 151 7.52 -10.27 -2.68
C ASN A 151 8.96 -9.88 -3.03
N GLY A 152 9.97 -10.70 -2.71
CA GLY A 152 11.37 -10.38 -2.99
C GLY A 152 11.87 -10.80 -4.37
N ASP A 153 10.96 -11.12 -5.29
CA ASP A 153 11.25 -11.60 -6.65
C ASP A 153 12.23 -12.79 -6.73
N SER A 154 12.35 -13.57 -5.66
CA SER A 154 13.35 -14.64 -5.58
C SER A 154 12.80 -16.00 -6.00
N ALA A 155 11.53 -16.31 -5.69
CA ALA A 155 10.91 -17.61 -5.99
C ALA A 155 9.42 -17.50 -6.26
N ASP A 156 8.89 -18.43 -7.07
CA ASP A 156 7.45 -18.57 -7.27
C ASP A 156 6.76 -18.89 -5.93
N ILE A 157 5.50 -18.49 -5.77
CA ILE A 157 4.75 -18.66 -4.53
C ILE A 157 3.29 -19.04 -4.77
N GLY A 158 2.77 -19.93 -3.92
CA GLY A 158 1.36 -20.21 -3.75
C GLY A 158 0.83 -19.56 -2.47
N TYR A 159 -0.22 -18.75 -2.59
CA TYR A 159 -0.84 -18.02 -1.46
C TYR A 159 -1.79 -18.89 -0.63
N GLY A 160 -1.89 -20.19 -0.90
CA GLY A 160 -2.76 -21.10 -0.14
C GLY A 160 -4.24 -20.75 -0.26
N LEU A 161 -4.63 -20.16 -1.39
CA LEU A 161 -6.02 -19.88 -1.71
C LEU A 161 -6.82 -21.18 -1.74
N ILE A 162 -8.11 -21.13 -1.42
CA ILE A 162 -9.00 -22.25 -1.76
C ILE A 162 -9.23 -22.21 -3.28
N SER A 163 -9.44 -23.37 -3.91
CA SER A 163 -9.71 -23.44 -5.34
C SER A 163 -10.88 -22.53 -5.71
N ASN A 164 -10.67 -21.63 -6.67
CA ASN A 164 -11.64 -20.63 -7.13
C ASN A 164 -12.14 -19.65 -6.06
N GLU A 165 -11.43 -19.48 -4.94
CA GLU A 165 -11.74 -18.46 -3.93
C GLU A 165 -11.82 -17.05 -4.51
N LEU A 166 -11.00 -16.74 -5.51
CA LEU A 166 -10.94 -15.44 -6.17
C LEU A 166 -11.77 -15.38 -7.46
N GLN A 167 -12.58 -16.41 -7.75
CA GLN A 167 -13.47 -16.37 -8.90
C GLN A 167 -14.43 -15.17 -8.81
N SER A 168 -14.64 -14.48 -9.93
CA SER A 168 -15.42 -13.24 -10.05
C SER A 168 -14.79 -12.01 -9.39
N CYS A 169 -13.66 -12.13 -8.69
CA CYS A 169 -12.82 -10.97 -8.34
C CYS A 169 -12.12 -10.44 -9.61
N LYS A 170 -11.41 -9.32 -9.50
CA LYS A 170 -10.70 -8.72 -10.65
C LYS A 170 -9.25 -8.49 -10.32
N ILE A 171 -8.35 -8.75 -11.26
CA ILE A 171 -6.96 -8.30 -11.18
C ILE A 171 -6.93 -6.81 -11.52
N LEU A 172 -6.21 -6.00 -10.74
CA LEU A 172 -5.75 -4.67 -11.12
C LEU A 172 -4.23 -4.67 -11.15
N VAL A 173 -3.65 -4.32 -12.29
CA VAL A 173 -2.20 -4.22 -12.48
C VAL A 173 -1.68 -2.88 -11.95
N LEU A 174 -0.65 -2.93 -11.11
CA LEU A 174 -0.09 -1.75 -10.43
C LEU A 174 1.24 -1.25 -11.05
N SER A 175 1.97 -2.10 -11.76
CA SER A 175 3.22 -1.73 -12.45
C SER A 175 3.34 -2.39 -13.83
N GLY A 176 4.31 -1.95 -14.60
CA GLY A 176 4.66 -2.48 -15.91
C GLY A 176 3.80 -1.93 -17.04
N ALA A 177 3.97 -2.51 -18.22
CA ALA A 177 3.31 -2.05 -19.45
C ALA A 177 1.77 -2.14 -19.39
N SER A 178 1.24 -3.01 -18.54
CA SER A 178 -0.20 -3.20 -18.35
C SER A 178 -0.78 -2.43 -17.15
N LYS A 179 -0.02 -1.50 -16.55
CA LYS A 179 -0.45 -0.71 -15.39
C LYS A 179 -1.82 -0.07 -15.60
N GLY A 180 -2.68 -0.19 -14.60
CA GLY A 180 -4.06 0.31 -14.61
C GLY A 180 -5.08 -0.57 -15.34
N LEU A 181 -4.66 -1.62 -16.04
CA LEU A 181 -5.60 -2.57 -16.64
C LEU A 181 -6.27 -3.45 -15.60
N VAL A 182 -7.56 -3.71 -15.83
CA VAL A 182 -8.40 -4.59 -14.99
C VAL A 182 -8.81 -5.83 -15.77
N ARG A 183 -8.74 -7.02 -15.15
CA ARG A 183 -9.16 -8.29 -15.76
C ARG A 183 -10.00 -9.14 -14.81
N PRO A 184 -11.15 -9.69 -15.23
CA PRO A 184 -11.92 -10.61 -14.38
C PRO A 184 -11.16 -11.92 -14.15
N ILE A 185 -11.11 -12.37 -12.90
CA ILE A 185 -10.56 -13.67 -12.51
C ILE A 185 -11.63 -14.73 -12.74
N ILE A 186 -11.27 -15.78 -13.48
CA ILE A 186 -12.15 -16.92 -13.74
C ILE A 186 -11.79 -18.15 -12.92
N ALA A 187 -10.52 -18.25 -12.49
CA ALA A 187 -10.05 -19.33 -11.62
C ALA A 187 -8.75 -18.94 -10.88
N ASN A 188 -8.51 -19.61 -9.77
CA ASN A 188 -7.21 -19.69 -9.10
C ASN A 188 -7.02 -21.12 -8.60
N ASN A 189 -5.76 -21.59 -8.51
CA ASN A 189 -5.47 -22.87 -7.90
C ASN A 189 -5.31 -22.76 -6.38
N SER A 190 -5.24 -23.93 -5.72
CA SER A 190 -5.07 -24.06 -4.27
C SER A 190 -3.66 -24.42 -3.82
N ASP A 191 -2.66 -23.88 -4.52
CA ASP A 191 -1.26 -24.12 -4.20
C ASP A 191 -0.81 -23.26 -3.00
N ASN A 192 -0.15 -23.89 -2.02
CA ASN A 192 0.42 -23.21 -0.84
C ASN A 192 1.96 -23.19 -0.84
N GLY A 193 2.59 -23.76 -1.87
CA GLY A 193 4.03 -23.87 -2.07
C GLY A 193 4.53 -22.83 -3.08
N SER A 194 4.95 -23.29 -4.26
CA SER A 194 5.55 -22.45 -5.31
C SER A 194 4.73 -22.39 -6.60
N GLY A 195 3.51 -22.93 -6.63
CA GLY A 195 2.74 -23.10 -7.85
C GLY A 195 1.51 -22.20 -7.95
N GLY A 196 1.42 -21.11 -7.20
CA GLY A 196 0.22 -20.25 -7.19
C GLY A 196 -0.11 -19.68 -8.56
N THR A 197 -1.36 -19.81 -9.00
CA THR A 197 -1.81 -19.26 -10.28
C THR A 197 -3.12 -18.49 -10.19
N LEU A 198 -3.24 -17.48 -11.05
CA LEU A 198 -4.50 -16.80 -11.37
C LEU A 198 -4.79 -16.92 -12.86
N THR A 199 -5.98 -17.42 -13.21
CA THR A 199 -6.49 -17.41 -14.58
C THR A 199 -7.53 -16.30 -14.73
N TYR A 200 -7.36 -15.46 -15.75
CA TYR A 200 -8.25 -14.35 -16.04
C TYR A 200 -8.87 -14.47 -17.45
N SER A 201 -9.87 -13.63 -17.73
CA SER A 201 -10.47 -13.51 -19.06
C SER A 201 -10.08 -12.21 -19.77
N GLY A 202 -10.19 -12.19 -21.10
CA GLY A 202 -9.85 -11.04 -21.94
C GLY A 202 -8.51 -11.16 -22.64
N SER A 203 -7.97 -10.03 -23.10
CA SER A 203 -6.67 -9.99 -23.76
C SER A 203 -5.54 -10.25 -22.76
N VAL A 204 -4.51 -10.95 -23.24
CA VAL A 204 -3.29 -11.25 -22.49
C VAL A 204 -2.64 -9.94 -22.02
N LEU A 205 -2.29 -9.88 -20.74
CA LEU A 205 -1.56 -8.78 -20.13
C LEU A 205 -0.09 -8.85 -20.55
N THR A 206 0.52 -7.70 -20.85
CA THR A 206 1.97 -7.62 -21.06
C THR A 206 2.62 -7.28 -19.73
N MET A 207 3.29 -8.26 -19.11
CA MET A 207 3.87 -8.18 -17.77
C MET A 207 5.32 -8.66 -17.79
N ALA A 208 6.19 -7.98 -17.05
CA ALA A 208 7.55 -8.40 -16.75
C ALA A 208 7.61 -9.07 -15.38
N ARG A 209 8.56 -9.99 -15.20
CA ARG A 209 8.81 -10.62 -13.90
C ARG A 209 9.05 -9.54 -12.84
N GLY A 210 8.38 -9.68 -11.68
CA GLY A 210 8.41 -8.71 -10.60
C GLY A 210 7.32 -7.63 -10.67
N ASP A 211 6.53 -7.56 -11.75
CA ASP A 211 5.42 -6.62 -11.82
C ASP A 211 4.35 -6.89 -10.75
N TRP A 212 3.79 -5.82 -10.21
CA TRP A 212 2.81 -5.85 -9.14
C TRP A 212 1.38 -5.91 -9.66
N LEU A 213 0.58 -6.72 -8.98
CA LEU A 213 -0.86 -6.77 -9.16
C LEU A 213 -1.56 -6.98 -7.82
N ILE A 214 -2.79 -6.49 -7.74
CA ILE A 214 -3.68 -6.76 -6.62
C ILE A 214 -4.97 -7.35 -7.14
N VAL A 215 -5.74 -7.95 -6.24
CA VAL A 215 -7.07 -8.44 -6.55
C VAL A 215 -8.11 -7.50 -5.91
N LEU A 216 -9.03 -7.02 -6.73
CA LEU A 216 -10.18 -6.22 -6.32
C LEU A 216 -11.31 -7.20 -5.92
N PRO A 217 -11.87 -7.06 -4.71
CA PRO A 217 -12.98 -7.90 -4.24
C PRO A 217 -14.20 -7.88 -5.18
N ASN A 218 -14.97 -8.97 -5.17
CA ASN A 218 -16.20 -9.12 -5.95
C ASN A 218 -17.48 -8.64 -5.22
N THR A 219 -17.33 -7.76 -4.22
CA THR A 219 -18.42 -7.12 -3.46
C THR A 219 -18.05 -5.65 -3.21
N ASN A 220 -18.91 -4.84 -2.58
CA ASN A 220 -18.54 -3.46 -2.23
C ASN A 220 -17.31 -3.46 -1.33
N PHE A 221 -16.33 -2.61 -1.65
CA PHE A 221 -15.12 -2.51 -0.89
C PHE A 221 -14.55 -1.09 -0.86
N ARG A 222 -13.66 -0.85 0.11
CA ARG A 222 -12.79 0.31 0.18
C ARG A 222 -11.40 -0.13 0.63
N TYR A 223 -10.39 0.28 -0.12
CA TYR A 223 -9.00 0.19 0.32
C TYR A 223 -8.75 1.09 1.53
N LEU A 224 -8.11 0.57 2.57
CA LEU A 224 -7.76 1.31 3.78
C LEU A 224 -6.27 1.60 3.89
N GLY A 225 -5.43 0.71 3.36
CA GLY A 225 -3.99 0.80 3.51
C GLY A 225 -3.33 -0.54 3.23
N MET A 226 -2.00 -0.53 3.20
CA MET A 226 -1.21 -1.75 3.23
C MET A 226 -0.69 -2.00 4.64
N ILE A 227 -0.32 -3.24 4.89
CA ILE A 227 0.39 -3.68 6.08
C ILE A 227 1.46 -4.68 5.65
N PHE A 228 2.56 -4.73 6.39
CA PHE A 228 3.65 -5.66 6.11
C PHE A 228 3.75 -6.69 7.22
N ASN A 229 3.76 -7.94 6.81
CA ASN A 229 4.02 -9.09 7.66
C ASN A 229 5.46 -9.54 7.46
N ASP A 230 6.27 -9.51 8.51
CA ASP A 230 7.70 -9.77 8.43
C ASP A 230 8.04 -11.27 8.33
N SER A 231 9.34 -11.57 8.34
CA SER A 231 9.84 -12.95 8.27
C SER A 231 9.48 -13.80 9.49
N SER A 232 9.04 -13.19 10.57
CA SER A 232 8.63 -13.86 11.81
C SER A 232 7.11 -13.95 11.94
N SER A 233 6.37 -13.65 10.86
CA SER A 233 4.91 -13.59 10.82
C SER A 233 4.32 -12.59 11.83
N ASN A 234 5.02 -11.46 12.01
CA ASN A 234 4.53 -10.33 12.79
C ASN A 234 4.30 -9.11 11.89
N LEU A 235 3.22 -8.40 12.19
CA LEU A 235 2.96 -7.09 11.62
C LEU A 235 4.01 -6.09 12.07
N LEU A 236 4.68 -5.47 11.09
CA LEU A 236 5.57 -4.36 11.38
C LEU A 236 4.79 -3.05 11.50
N PRO A 237 4.91 -2.34 12.62
CA PRO A 237 4.27 -1.05 12.80
C PRO A 237 4.97 0.04 11.99
N PHE A 238 4.14 0.91 11.42
CA PHE A 238 4.57 2.19 10.84
C PHE A 238 3.51 3.26 11.11
N MET A 239 3.95 4.51 11.11
CA MET A 239 3.10 5.67 11.35
C MET A 239 2.78 6.34 10.02
N LYS A 240 1.50 6.50 9.71
CA LYS A 240 1.03 7.25 8.54
C LYS A 240 0.64 8.66 8.97
N ASN A 241 1.12 9.65 8.23
CA ASN A 241 0.71 11.04 8.35
C ASN A 241 0.39 11.56 6.95
N LYS A 242 -0.90 11.57 6.62
CA LYS A 242 -1.39 11.84 5.26
C LYS A 242 -0.74 10.90 4.25
N ASN A 243 0.03 11.42 3.29
CA ASN A 243 0.67 10.63 2.25
C ASN A 243 2.06 10.13 2.67
N SER A 244 2.64 10.63 3.76
CA SER A 244 3.96 10.21 4.22
C SER A 244 3.82 9.12 5.29
N VAL A 245 4.66 8.11 5.20
CA VAL A 245 4.70 6.98 6.12
C VAL A 245 6.11 6.81 6.64
N ALA A 246 6.24 6.59 7.95
CA ALA A 246 7.51 6.32 8.61
C ALA A 246 7.48 4.96 9.29
N TRP A 247 8.50 4.14 9.04
CA TRP A 247 8.71 2.90 9.77
C TRP A 247 8.86 3.18 11.27
N GLY A 248 8.26 2.33 12.12
CA GLY A 248 8.50 2.40 13.57
C GLY A 248 9.97 2.12 13.93
N SER A 249 10.71 1.44 13.06
CA SER A 249 12.16 1.25 13.15
C SER A 249 12.76 1.19 11.75
N ARG A 250 13.87 1.90 11.53
CA ARG A 250 14.57 1.94 10.24
C ARG A 250 14.92 0.53 9.75
N ARG A 251 14.80 0.32 8.44
CA ARG A 251 15.03 -0.99 7.79
C ARG A 251 16.29 -0.92 6.95
N LEU A 252 17.26 -1.81 7.19
CA LEU A 252 18.48 -1.85 6.39
C LEU A 252 18.14 -2.35 4.98
N ILE A 253 18.42 -1.52 3.97
CA ILE A 253 18.27 -1.88 2.55
C ILE A 253 19.51 -2.66 2.10
N VAL A 254 20.68 -2.07 2.34
CA VAL A 254 21.97 -2.63 1.92
C VAL A 254 23.09 -2.14 2.82
N SER A 255 24.07 -3.00 3.02
CA SER A 255 25.31 -2.73 3.74
C SER A 255 26.51 -3.13 2.90
N GLY A 256 27.57 -2.33 2.96
CA GLY A 256 28.84 -2.66 2.29
C GLY A 256 29.01 -1.94 0.97
N ALA A 257 30.03 -2.36 0.22
CA ALA A 257 30.44 -1.70 -1.01
C ALA A 257 29.51 -2.10 -2.17
N ILE A 258 29.06 -1.09 -2.92
CA ILE A 258 28.27 -1.24 -4.13
C ILE A 258 29.12 -0.73 -5.28
N ASN A 259 29.48 -1.64 -6.19
CA ASN A 259 30.31 -1.32 -7.34
C ASN A 259 29.43 -0.90 -8.52
N GLY A 260 29.51 0.38 -8.89
CA GLY A 260 28.64 0.99 -9.88
C GLY A 260 27.19 1.13 -9.39
N TYR A 261 26.30 1.56 -10.29
CA TYR A 261 24.87 1.57 -10.01
C TYR A 261 24.31 0.16 -10.07
N GLN A 262 23.80 -0.32 -8.94
CA GLN A 262 23.09 -1.59 -8.85
C GLN A 262 21.59 -1.32 -8.69
N LEU A 263 20.79 -2.03 -9.49
CA LEU A 263 19.33 -2.01 -9.32
C LEU A 263 18.97 -2.81 -8.08
N LEU A 264 18.31 -2.15 -7.14
CA LEU A 264 17.80 -2.75 -5.91
C LEU A 264 16.28 -2.82 -5.96
N ASP A 265 15.77 -4.00 -5.63
CA ASP A 265 14.36 -4.25 -5.42
C ASP A 265 13.99 -3.88 -3.98
N LEU A 266 13.08 -2.92 -3.81
CA LEU A 266 12.67 -2.40 -2.51
C LEU A 266 11.38 -3.02 -1.98
N SER A 267 10.94 -4.14 -2.54
CA SER A 267 9.65 -4.78 -2.24
C SER A 267 9.46 -5.24 -0.79
N TYR A 268 10.52 -5.33 0.02
CA TYR A 268 10.41 -5.59 1.47
C TYR A 268 10.48 -4.34 2.35
N TYR A 269 10.67 -3.17 1.74
CA TYR A 269 10.92 -1.91 2.45
C TYR A 269 9.83 -0.87 2.18
N VAL A 270 9.17 -0.94 1.03
CA VAL A 270 8.08 -0.04 0.64
C VAL A 270 7.00 -0.79 -0.14
N PRO A 271 5.70 -0.46 0.04
CA PRO A 271 4.58 -1.10 -0.66
C PRO A 271 4.52 -0.67 -2.14
N PRO A 272 3.88 -1.42 -3.06
CA PRO A 272 3.81 -1.09 -4.49
C PRO A 272 3.12 0.23 -4.85
N LEU A 273 2.42 0.85 -3.90
CA LEU A 273 1.84 2.19 -4.08
C LEU A 273 2.82 3.31 -3.73
N ALA A 274 3.98 3.00 -3.15
CA ALA A 274 4.97 4.00 -2.82
C ALA A 274 5.51 4.67 -4.08
N LYS A 275 5.50 6.00 -4.09
CA LYS A 275 6.05 6.84 -5.16
C LYS A 275 7.45 7.33 -4.84
N ARG A 276 7.75 7.52 -3.56
CA ARG A 276 9.03 8.05 -3.07
C ARG A 276 9.50 7.27 -1.87
N LEU A 277 10.80 7.03 -1.78
CA LEU A 277 11.46 6.49 -0.61
C LEU A 277 12.03 7.64 0.23
N HIS A 278 11.80 7.59 1.53
CA HIS A 278 12.52 8.39 2.53
C HIS A 278 13.63 7.53 3.13
N GLY A 279 14.87 7.91 2.85
CA GLY A 279 16.05 7.13 3.17
C GLY A 279 17.02 7.83 4.11
N LEU A 280 17.91 7.02 4.68
CA LEU A 280 19.03 7.48 5.48
C LEU A 280 20.29 6.73 5.07
N ALA A 281 21.32 7.46 4.66
CA ALA A 281 22.65 6.92 4.44
C ALA A 281 23.54 7.22 5.65
N THR A 282 24.27 6.22 6.12
CA THR A 282 25.19 6.35 7.26
C THR A 282 26.50 5.64 6.96
N ALA A 283 27.59 6.09 7.58
CA ALA A 283 28.87 5.40 7.54
C ALA A 283 29.30 4.95 8.95
N THR A 284 30.08 3.89 9.00
CA THR A 284 30.72 3.41 10.23
C THR A 284 32.22 3.75 10.22
N ASN A 285 32.91 3.57 11.34
CA ASN A 285 34.38 3.63 11.41
C ASN A 285 35.05 4.93 10.92
N GLY A 286 34.34 6.07 10.95
CA GLY A 286 34.93 7.37 10.57
C GLY A 286 34.99 7.65 9.07
N TYR A 287 34.39 6.82 8.23
CA TYR A 287 34.33 7.04 6.79
C TYR A 287 33.29 8.11 6.41
N ASP A 288 33.50 8.71 5.25
CA ASP A 288 32.51 9.59 4.62
C ASP A 288 31.29 8.78 4.16
N VAL A 289 30.12 9.42 4.19
CA VAL A 289 28.98 8.95 3.39
C VAL A 289 29.13 9.50 1.98
N LYS A 290 29.05 8.59 1.02
CA LYS A 290 29.09 8.80 -0.41
C LYS A 290 28.03 7.93 -1.04
N ALA A 291 26.87 8.50 -1.26
CA ALA A 291 25.72 7.80 -1.78
C ALA A 291 25.28 8.50 -3.06
N ALA A 292 25.09 7.71 -4.12
CA ALA A 292 24.59 8.18 -5.39
C ALA A 292 23.37 7.35 -5.79
N LEU A 293 22.27 8.02 -6.10
CA LEU A 293 21.03 7.42 -6.56
C LEU A 293 20.83 7.80 -8.02
N SER A 294 20.30 6.88 -8.83
CA SER A 294 20.07 7.12 -10.25
C SER A 294 18.69 6.59 -10.68
N TYR A 295 18.11 7.22 -11.70
CA TYR A 295 16.88 6.73 -12.34
C TYR A 295 17.15 5.88 -13.58
N ASP A 296 18.30 6.07 -14.24
CA ASP A 296 18.69 5.35 -15.46
C ASP A 296 19.82 4.34 -15.23
N GLY A 297 20.42 4.32 -14.04
CA GLY A 297 21.55 3.46 -13.69
C GLY A 297 22.88 3.94 -14.27
N VAL A 298 22.93 5.16 -14.80
CA VAL A 298 24.12 5.72 -15.46
C VAL A 298 24.51 7.06 -14.83
N GLU A 299 23.55 7.98 -14.71
CA GLU A 299 23.82 9.34 -14.22
C GLU A 299 23.28 9.54 -12.79
N PRO A 300 24.04 10.23 -11.90
CA PRO A 300 23.55 10.55 -10.57
C PRO A 300 22.39 11.53 -10.64
N THR A 301 21.29 11.18 -9.97
CA THR A 301 20.15 12.08 -9.74
C THR A 301 20.17 12.69 -8.34
N VAL A 302 20.60 11.92 -7.33
CA VAL A 302 20.78 12.42 -5.95
C VAL A 302 22.15 12.00 -5.47
N LEU A 303 22.89 12.96 -4.92
CA LEU A 303 24.20 12.75 -4.30
C LEU A 303 24.12 13.15 -2.84
N VAL A 304 24.46 12.22 -1.94
CA VAL A 304 24.60 12.49 -0.52
C VAL A 304 26.03 12.26 -0.12
N HIS A 305 26.75 13.37 0.03
CA HIS A 305 28.15 13.41 0.41
C HIS A 305 28.26 14.12 1.75
N LEU A 306 28.61 13.38 2.80
CA LEU A 306 28.78 13.93 4.14
C LEU A 306 30.10 13.47 4.71
N SER A 307 30.93 14.44 5.07
CA SER A 307 32.14 14.21 5.85
C SER A 307 31.83 14.15 7.34
N PRO A 308 32.58 13.37 8.13
CA PRO A 308 32.43 13.36 9.57
C PRO A 308 32.76 14.75 10.15
N PRO A 309 32.07 15.18 11.23
CA PRO A 309 32.52 16.35 11.97
C PRO A 309 33.92 16.12 12.54
N ALA A 310 34.70 17.20 12.67
CA ALA A 310 36.13 17.15 13.05
C ALA A 310 36.43 16.64 14.47
N THR A 311 35.40 16.39 15.29
CA THR A 311 35.53 15.92 16.68
C THR A 311 35.12 14.46 16.83
N ASP A 312 35.74 13.77 17.79
CA ASP A 312 35.54 12.34 18.02
C ASP A 312 34.17 12.02 18.59
N PHE A 313 33.21 11.74 17.71
CA PHE A 313 31.93 11.15 18.07
C PHE A 313 32.04 9.61 18.02
N ILE A 314 31.61 8.94 19.09
CA ILE A 314 31.59 7.46 19.21
C ILE A 314 30.17 6.99 18.80
N GLY A 315 29.99 6.58 17.54
CA GLY A 315 28.71 6.15 16.98
C GLY A 315 28.72 6.02 15.45
N SER A 316 27.56 5.74 14.82
CA SER A 316 27.39 5.85 13.36
C SER A 316 27.64 7.29 12.92
N ARG A 317 28.67 7.53 12.09
CA ARG A 317 29.13 8.86 11.66
C ARG A 317 28.49 9.24 10.32
N GLY A 318 28.24 10.54 10.11
CA GLY A 318 27.68 11.11 8.88
C GLY A 318 26.31 10.53 8.54
N ALA A 319 25.24 11.10 9.10
CA ALA A 319 23.88 10.64 8.80
C ALA A 319 23.24 11.60 7.77
N GLY A 320 23.06 11.13 6.54
CA GLY A 320 22.49 11.90 5.45
C GLY A 320 21.12 11.39 5.07
N GLN A 321 20.09 12.21 5.29
CA GLN A 321 18.77 11.93 4.76
C GLN A 321 18.78 12.10 3.25
N PHE A 322 18.02 11.24 2.57
CA PHE A 322 17.80 11.37 1.14
C PHE A 322 16.36 11.01 0.82
N ASP A 323 15.86 11.63 -0.25
CA ASP A 323 14.56 11.33 -0.82
C ASP A 323 14.75 11.00 -2.29
N CYS A 324 14.14 9.92 -2.76
CA CYS A 324 14.22 9.56 -4.17
C CYS A 324 12.89 9.02 -4.68
N GLN A 325 12.54 9.39 -5.90
CA GLN A 325 11.40 8.80 -6.58
C GLN A 325 11.69 7.33 -6.86
N LEU A 326 10.70 6.47 -6.64
CA LEU A 326 10.82 5.06 -6.94
C LEU A 326 10.55 4.83 -8.43
N LEU A 327 11.35 3.95 -9.02
CA LEU A 327 11.06 3.42 -10.35
C LEU A 327 9.84 2.51 -10.26
N ASP A 328 9.15 2.36 -11.39
CA ASP A 328 8.03 1.44 -11.49
C ASP A 328 8.46 0.03 -11.07
N GLY A 329 7.63 -0.65 -10.28
CA GLY A 329 7.99 -1.93 -9.66
C GLY A 329 8.74 -1.83 -8.32
N ASN A 330 8.89 -0.63 -7.74
CA ASN A 330 9.57 -0.37 -6.46
C ASN A 330 11.08 -0.57 -6.51
N ASN A 331 11.69 -0.15 -7.62
CA ASN A 331 13.12 -0.31 -7.82
C ASN A 331 13.87 1.02 -7.68
N LEU A 332 15.17 0.92 -7.44
CA LEU A 332 16.09 2.05 -7.32
C LEU A 332 17.49 1.65 -7.77
N TYR A 333 18.16 2.50 -8.56
CA TYR A 333 19.60 2.33 -8.77
C TYR A 333 20.38 3.05 -7.68
N LEU A 334 21.28 2.32 -7.03
CA LEU A 334 22.10 2.84 -5.95
C LEU A 334 23.58 2.51 -6.21
N SER A 335 24.45 3.47 -5.89
CA SER A 335 25.90 3.34 -5.83
C SER A 335 26.42 4.00 -4.56
N ASN A 336 27.56 3.51 -4.06
CA ASN A 336 28.25 4.17 -2.96
C ASN A 336 29.75 4.36 -3.20
N GLU A 337 30.13 4.46 -4.48
CA GLU A 337 31.52 4.53 -4.92
C GLU A 337 32.37 3.39 -4.33
N ASN A 338 31.79 2.19 -4.18
CA ASN A 338 32.45 1.01 -3.64
C ASN A 338 32.94 1.18 -2.18
N THR A 339 32.23 1.95 -1.35
CA THR A 339 32.61 2.19 0.05
C THR A 339 32.08 1.09 0.97
N ALA A 340 32.98 0.22 1.48
CA ALA A 340 32.61 -0.96 2.27
C ALA A 340 31.96 -0.71 3.65
N GLN A 341 31.97 0.52 4.14
CA GLN A 341 31.55 0.87 5.51
C GLN A 341 30.26 1.70 5.56
N GLN A 342 29.51 1.75 4.45
CA GLN A 342 28.25 2.46 4.36
C GLN A 342 27.03 1.54 4.51
N LEU A 343 25.97 2.13 5.06
CA LEU A 343 24.70 1.49 5.36
C LEU A 343 23.59 2.40 4.85
N PHE A 344 22.67 1.80 4.10
CA PHE A 344 21.50 2.48 3.55
C PHE A 344 20.25 1.95 4.22
N TRP A 345 19.43 2.85 4.71
CA TRP A 345 18.25 2.52 5.49
C TRP A 345 17.00 3.12 4.82
N ALA A 346 15.93 2.34 4.76
CA ALA A 346 14.59 2.85 4.56
C ALA A 346 14.07 3.37 5.90
N VAL A 347 13.67 4.63 5.93
CA VAL A 347 13.04 5.28 7.09
C VAL A 347 11.54 5.42 6.88
N GLY A 348 11.11 5.54 5.62
CA GLY A 348 9.70 5.73 5.29
C GLY A 348 9.47 5.80 3.78
N TRP A 349 8.26 6.14 3.38
CA TRP A 349 7.87 6.36 1.99
C TRP A 349 6.75 7.39 1.86
N GLU A 350 6.48 7.80 0.63
CA GLU A 350 5.32 8.60 0.26
C GLU A 350 4.42 7.82 -0.70
N GLU A 351 3.10 7.81 -0.46
CA GLU A 351 2.06 7.16 -1.29
C GLU A 351 1.41 8.07 -2.34
#